data_AF-A0A552FDG7-F1
#
_entry.id   AF-A0A552FDG7-F1
#
_cell.length_a   1.000
_cell.length_b   1.000
_cell.length_c   1.000
_cell.angle_alpha   90.00
_cell.angle_beta   90.00
_cell.angle_gamma   90.00
#
_symmetry.space_group_name_H-M   'P 1'
#
loop_
_entity.id
_entity.type
_entity.pdbx_description
1 polymer ?
#
loop_
_entity_poly.entity_id
_entity_poly.type
_entity_poly.pdbx_seq_one_letter_code
_entity_poly.pdbx_strand_id
1 'polypeptide(L)' 'MKTTNSLLHRITQTAGQCGGRPCIRGMRIRVTDILEMLAEDEKLLTMKS' A
#
# COMPACT_ATOMS: atom_id res chain seq x y z
N MET A 1 -15.44 7.32 -14.72
CA MET A 1 -15.52 6.56 -13.47
C MET A 1 -14.26 5.72 -13.32
N LYS A 2 -13.39 6.00 -12.33
CA LYS A 2 -12.25 5.11 -12.03
C LYS A 2 -12.80 3.85 -11.38
N THR A 3 -12.84 2.75 -12.13
CA THR A 3 -13.23 1.42 -11.62
C THR A 3 -12.24 1.00 -10.53
N THR A 4 -12.69 1.02 -9.28
CA THR A 4 -11.93 0.69 -8.07
C THR A 4 -11.30 -0.72 -8.10
N ASN A 5 -11.85 -1.62 -8.93
CA ASN A 5 -11.46 -3.02 -9.00
C ASN A 5 -10.08 -3.25 -9.67
N SER A 6 -9.63 -2.37 -10.57
CA SER A 6 -8.33 -2.57 -11.25
C SER A 6 -7.12 -2.38 -10.33
N LEU A 7 -7.29 -1.63 -9.23
CA LEU A 7 -6.21 -1.34 -8.29
C LEU A 7 -5.83 -2.59 -7.47
N LEU A 8 -6.81 -3.43 -7.14
CA LEU A 8 -6.63 -4.65 -6.35
C LEU A 8 -5.81 -5.72 -7.08
N HIS A 9 -5.77 -5.71 -8.42
CA HIS A 9 -4.94 -6.64 -9.20
C HIS A 9 -3.44 -6.48 -8.92
N ARG A 10 -2.99 -5.34 -8.41
CA ARG A 10 -1.57 -5.10 -8.08
C ARG A 10 -1.17 -5.62 -6.71
N ILE A 11 -2.11 -6.13 -5.92
CA ILE A 11 -1.87 -6.65 -4.57
C ILE A 11 -1.96 -8.18 -4.60
N THR A 12 -1.05 -8.84 -3.88
CA THR A 12 -1.00 -10.29 -3.68
C THR A 12 -0.94 -10.58 -2.18
N GLN A 13 -1.67 -11.60 -1.72
CA GLN A 13 -1.61 -12.08 -0.35
C GLN A 13 -1.20 -13.54 -0.37
N THR A 14 0.01 -13.83 0.09
CA THR A 14 0.57 -15.20 0.14
C THR A 14 0.89 -15.54 1.58
N ALA A 15 0.35 -16.65 2.10
CA ALA A 15 0.51 -17.03 3.51
C ALA A 15 1.99 -17.14 3.97
N GLY A 16 2.91 -17.50 3.06
CA GLY A 16 4.35 -17.58 3.34
C GLY A 16 5.14 -16.28 3.16
N GLN A 17 4.54 -15.23 2.59
CA GLN A 17 5.23 -13.96 2.31
C GLN A 17 4.75 -12.88 3.29
N CYS A 18 5.70 -12.16 3.91
CA CYS A 18 5.42 -11.10 4.89
C CYS A 18 4.43 -11.48 6.00
N GLY A 19 4.40 -12.77 6.40
CA GLY A 19 3.53 -13.27 7.46
C GLY A 19 2.04 -13.29 7.10
N GLY A 20 1.70 -13.49 5.82
CA GLY A 20 0.31 -13.47 5.34
C GLY A 20 -0.27 -12.07 5.11
N ARG A 21 0.58 -11.04 5.20
CA ARG A 21 0.19 -9.64 4.94
C ARG A 21 0.14 -9.36 3.43
N PRO A 22 -0.74 -8.46 2.98
CA PRO A 22 -0.80 -8.07 1.58
C PRO A 22 0.50 -7.38 1.14
N CYS A 23 1.04 -7.85 0.01
CA CYS A 23 2.25 -7.35 -0.63
C CYS A 23 1.95 -6.89 -2.06
N ILE A 24 2.73 -5.95 -2.57
CA ILE A 24 2.63 -5.53 -3.97
C ILE A 24 3.18 -6.63 -4.90
N ARG A 25 2.44 -6.98 -5.96
CA ARG A 25 2.85 -8.01 -6.93
C ARG A 25 4.18 -7.62 -7.58
N GLY A 26 5.15 -8.54 -7.61
CA GLY A 26 6.48 -8.29 -8.17
C GLY A 26 7.43 -7.52 -7.25
N MET A 27 6.99 -7.17 -6.03
CA MET A 27 7.81 -6.50 -5.02
C MET A 27 7.70 -7.26 -3.69
N ARG A 28 8.72 -7.19 -2.84
CA ARG A 28 8.67 -7.75 -1.48
C ARG A 28 8.34 -6.68 -0.44
N ILE A 29 7.46 -5.75 -0.80
CA ILE A 29 7.05 -4.60 0.02
C ILE A 29 5.62 -4.82 0.49
N ARG A 30 5.37 -4.58 1.78
CA ARG A 30 4.03 -4.68 2.36
C ARG A 30 3.22 -3.45 1.95
N VAL A 31 1.94 -3.66 1.68
CA VAL A 31 1.02 -2.54 1.38
C VAL A 31 0.97 -1.55 2.54
N THR A 32 1.08 -2.02 3.80
CA THR A 32 1.06 -1.18 5.00
C THR A 32 2.18 -0.15 5.01
N ASP A 33 3.40 -0.52 4.60
CA ASP A 33 4.56 0.37 4.67
C ASP A 33 4.41 1.56 3.70
N ILE A 34 3.82 1.29 2.53
CA ILE A 34 3.53 2.34 1.53
C ILE A 34 2.41 3.25 2.04
N LEU A 35 1.36 2.69 2.65
CA LEU A 35 0.26 3.49 3.20
C LEU A 35 0.73 4.37 4.36
N GLU A 36 1.60 3.86 5.23
CA GLU A 36 2.21 4.63 6.32
C GLU A 36 3.08 5.76 5.76
N MET A 37 3.96 5.47 4.80
CA MET A 37 4.81 6.48 4.15
C MET A 37 3.98 7.58 3.47
N LEU A 38 2.94 7.21 2.71
CA LEU A 38 2.05 8.18 2.05
C LEU A 38 1.26 9.02 3.08
N ALA A 39 0.85 8.40 4.19
CA ALA A 39 0.18 9.10 5.27
C ALA A 39 1.12 10.05 6.02
N GLU A 40 2.41 9.76 6.09
CA GLU A 40 3.43 10.67 6.62
C GLU A 40 3.70 11.85 5.66
N ASP A 41 3.78 11.61 4.35
CA ASP A 41 3.91 12.67 3.35
C ASP A 41 2.75 13.67 3.39
N GLU A 42 1.51 13.20 3.60
CA GLU A 42 0.33 14.06 3.79
C GLU A 42 0.43 14.93 5.05
N LYS A 43 1.01 14.40 6.15
CA LYS A 43 1.11 15.14 7.42
C LYS A 43 2.02 16.36 7.33
N LEU A 44 3.11 16.28 6.56
CA LEU A 44 4.04 17.39 6.33
C LEU A 44 3.36 18.60 5.64
N LEU A 45 2.31 18.36 4.85
CA LEU A 45 1.53 19.42 4.21
C LEU A 45 0.50 20.03 5.16
N THR A 46 -0.17 19.21 5.99
CA THR A 46 -1.16 19.71 6.96
C THR A 46 -0.57 20.49 8.14
N MET A 47 0.70 20.28 8.48
CA MET A 47 1.39 21.05 9.53
C MET A 47 1.97 22.39 9.07
N LYS A 48 1.89 22.70 7.76
CA LYS A 48 2.35 23.97 7.18
C LYS A 48 1.22 24.99 6.94
N SER A 49 -0.02 24.70 7.36
CA SER A 49 -1.15 25.65 7.32
C SER A 49 -1.39 26.29 8.67
#